data_AF-A0A949D270-F1
#
_entry.id   AF-A0A949D270-F1
#
_cell.length_a   1.000
_cell.length_b   1.000
_cell.length_c   1.000
_cell.angle_alpha   90.00
_cell.angle_beta   90.00
_cell.angle_gamma   90.00
#
_symmetry.space_group_name_H-M   'P 1'
#
loop_
_entity.id
_entity.type
_entity.pdbx_description
1 polymer ?
#
loop_
_entity_poly.entity_id
_entity_poly.type
_entity_poly.pdbx_seq_one_letter_code
_entity_poly.pdbx_strand_id
1 'polypeptide(L)' 'MANLTLSVDDAILQKAREAALRERTSVNALVRDYLIQYVDARSRRLGALDALDAVVKCSKSRSSGTWSRADLHRR' A
#
# COMPACT_ATOMS: atom_id res chain seq x y z
N MET A 1 -12.71 0.03 21.36
CA MET A 1 -12.38 0.95 20.25
C MET A 1 -11.40 1.99 20.78
N ALA A 2 -10.39 2.37 20.01
CA ALA A 2 -9.47 3.45 20.37
C ALA A 2 -9.97 4.79 19.79
N ASN A 3 -9.77 5.88 20.52
CA ASN A 3 -10.09 7.23 20.05
C ASN A 3 -8.83 7.90 19.51
N LEU A 4 -8.99 8.63 18.41
CA LEU A 4 -7.92 9.40 17.76
C LEU A 4 -8.31 10.88 17.78
N THR A 5 -7.48 11.72 18.41
CA THR A 5 -7.62 13.18 18.39
C THR A 5 -6.61 13.75 17.41
N LEU A 6 -7.06 14.59 16.47
CA LEU A 6 -6.23 15.21 15.45
C LEU A 6 -6.45 16.72 15.47
N SER A 7 -5.36 17.48 15.37
CA SER A 7 -5.42 18.92 15.12
C SER A 7 -5.31 19.15 13.62
N VAL A 8 -6.32 19.83 13.06
CA VAL A 8 -6.40 20.22 11.65
C VAL A 8 -6.94 21.62 11.58
N ASP A 9 -6.58 22.34 10.51
CA ASP A 9 -7.09 23.67 10.23
C ASP A 9 -8.62 23.65 10.12
N ASP A 10 -9.28 24.62 10.77
CA ASP A 10 -10.74 24.69 10.85
C ASP A 10 -11.39 24.84 9.47
N ALA A 11 -10.76 25.59 8.55
CA ALA A 11 -11.30 25.77 7.21
C ALA A 11 -11.22 24.48 6.39
N ILE A 12 -10.19 23.65 6.62
CA ILE A 12 -10.08 22.33 6.01
C ILE A 12 -11.12 21.38 6.61
N LEU A 13 -11.28 21.38 7.95
CA LEU A 13 -12.26 20.52 8.63
C LEU A 13 -13.68 20.84 8.17
N GLN A 14 -14.01 22.12 7.99
CA GLN A 14 -15.32 22.54 7.51
C GLN A 14 -15.60 22.03 6.09
N LYS A 15 -14.65 22.20 5.16
CA LYS A 15 -14.77 21.68 3.79
C LYS A 15 -14.91 20.15 3.77
N ALA A 16 -14.16 19.46 4.62
CA ALA A 16 -14.25 18.00 4.74
C ALA A 16 -15.64 17.54 5.24
N ARG A 17 -16.23 18.27 6.19
CA ARG A 17 -17.60 17.99 6.66
C ARG A 17 -18.65 18.21 5.57
N GLU A 18 -18.54 19.29 4.82
CA GLU A 18 -19.44 19.58 3.70
C GLU A 18 -19.35 18.52 2.59
N ALA A 19 -18.14 18.09 2.25
CA ALA A 19 -17.91 17.01 1.31
C ALA A 19 -18.51 15.69 1.82
N ALA A 20 -18.21 15.31 3.06
CA ALA A 20 -18.73 14.09 3.68
C ALA A 20 -20.26 14.06 3.71
N LEU A 21 -20.90 15.20 4.01
CA LEU A 21 -22.36 15.30 4.03
C LEU A 21 -22.96 15.06 2.64
N ARG A 22 -22.38 15.63 1.58
CA ARG A 22 -22.82 15.39 0.19
C ARG A 22 -22.73 13.91 -0.18
N GLU A 23 -21.71 13.23 0.30
CA GLU A 23 -21.46 11.80 0.09
C GLU A 23 -22.22 10.89 1.07
N ARG A 24 -23.08 11.45 1.94
CA ARG A 24 -23.80 10.73 3.01
C ARG A 24 -22.88 9.91 3.92
N THR A 25 -21.70 10.43 4.20
CA THR A 25 -20.70 9.84 5.10
C THR A 25 -20.30 10.84 6.20
N SER A 26 -19.30 10.50 7.00
CA SER A 26 -18.74 11.37 8.03
C SER A 26 -17.23 11.47 7.90
N VAL A 27 -16.64 12.56 8.38
CA VAL A 27 -15.18 12.73 8.42
C VAL A 27 -14.52 11.59 9.20
N ASN A 28 -15.13 11.12 10.29
CA ASN A 28 -14.60 9.99 11.06
C ASN A 28 -14.62 8.68 10.27
N ALA A 29 -15.64 8.44 9.44
CA ALA A 29 -15.67 7.28 8.56
C ALA A 29 -14.56 7.38 7.50
N LEU A 30 -14.40 8.54 6.87
CA LEU A 30 -13.33 8.77 5.89
C LEU A 30 -11.93 8.57 6.49
N VAL A 31 -11.68 9.12 7.68
CA VAL A 31 -10.38 8.94 8.38
C VAL A 31 -10.16 7.47 8.72
N ARG A 32 -11.18 6.76 9.19
CA ARG A 32 -11.08 5.33 9.48
C ARG A 32 -10.74 4.53 8.23
N ASP A 33 -11.46 4.74 7.14
CA ASP A 33 -11.28 4.02 5.89
C ASP A 33 -9.91 4.30 5.29
N TYR A 34 -9.46 5.55 5.36
CA TYR A 34 -8.11 5.94 4.96
C TYR A 34 -7.04 5.20 5.77
N LEU A 35 -7.18 5.12 7.09
CA LEU A 35 -6.23 4.42 7.95
C LEU A 35 -6.18 2.92 7.65
N ILE A 36 -7.32 2.28 7.37
CA ILE A 36 -7.38 0.88 6.96
C ILE A 36 -6.60 0.68 5.66
N GLN A 37 -6.93 1.48 4.63
CA GLN A 37 -6.25 1.39 3.33
C GLN A 37 -4.75 1.67 3.43
N TYR A 38 -4.36 2.63 4.28
CA TYR A 38 -2.96 2.96 4.52
C TYR A 38 -2.18 1.79 5.13
N VAL A 39 -2.76 1.11 6.12
CA VAL A 39 -2.17 -0.09 6.72
C VAL A 39 -2.13 -1.23 5.70
N ASP A 40 -3.21 -1.47 4.97
CA ASP A 40 -3.27 -2.55 3.97
C ASP A 40 -2.26 -2.37 2.84
N ALA A 41 -2.07 -1.14 2.36
CA ALA A 41 -1.05 -0.83 1.36
C ALA A 41 0.36 -1.12 1.90
N ARG A 42 0.63 -0.77 3.16
CA ARG A 42 1.91 -1.05 3.81
C ARG A 42 2.13 -2.54 4.02
N SER A 43 1.11 -3.27 4.48
CA SER A 43 1.15 -4.72 4.69
C SER A 43 1.35 -5.47 3.37
N ARG A 44 0.65 -5.06 2.30
CA ARG A 44 0.87 -5.64 0.96
C ARG A 44 2.29 -5.44 0.45
N ARG A 45 2.86 -4.23 0.65
CA ARG A 45 4.25 -3.97 0.27
C ARG A 45 5.23 -4.84 1.04
N LEU A 46 5.05 -4.97 2.36
CA LEU A 46 5.91 -5.82 3.19
C LEU A 46 5.77 -7.30 2.79
N GLY A 47 4.54 -7.79 2.61
CA GLY A 47 4.30 -9.16 2.16
C GLY A 47 4.89 -9.47 0.78
N ALA A 48 4.90 -8.49 -0.14
CA ALA A 48 5.57 -8.65 -1.44
C ALA A 48 7.10 -8.76 -1.30
N LEU A 49 7.71 -8.03 -0.36
CA LEU A 49 9.14 -8.15 -0.07
C LEU A 49 9.46 -9.50 0.58
N ASP A 50 8.65 -9.95 1.53
CA ASP A 50 8.81 -11.27 2.17
C ASP A 50 8.69 -12.40 1.14
N ALA A 51 7.73 -12.29 0.21
CA ALA A 51 7.55 -13.24 -0.88
C ALA A 51 8.76 -13.26 -1.83
N LEU A 52 9.33 -12.09 -2.15
CA LEU A 52 10.55 -11.99 -2.95
C LEU A 52 11.74 -12.65 -2.24
N ASP A 53 11.92 -12.37 -0.95
CA ASP A 53 12.99 -12.97 -0.14
C ASP A 53 12.86 -14.49 -0.07
N ALA A 54 11.63 -15.01 0.05
CA ALA A 54 11.39 -16.45 0.01
C ALA A 54 11.80 -17.06 -1.33
N VAL A 55 11.48 -16.41 -2.46
CA VAL A 55 11.91 -16.85 -3.80
C VAL A 55 13.43 -16.82 -3.93
N VAL A 56 14.09 -15.75 -3.47
CA VAL A 56 15.55 -15.63 -3.51
C VAL A 56 16.22 -16.74 -2.68
N LYS A 57 15.72 -17.04 -1.47
CA LYS A 57 16.28 -18.09 -0.60
C LYS A 57 16.13 -19.49 -1.19
N CYS A 58 14.99 -19.78 -1.82
CA CYS A 58 14.73 -21.08 -2.45
C CYS A 58 15.38 -21.21 -3.83
N SER A 59 15.69 -20.10 -4.49
CA SER A 59 16.29 -20.08 -5.82
C SER A 59 17.74 -20.54 -5.76
N LYS A 60 18.03 -21.65 -6.46
CA LYS A 60 19.41 -22.07 -6.77
C LYS A 60 19.90 -21.51 -8.11
N SER A 61 19.10 -20.66 -8.75
CA SER A 61 19.37 -20.13 -10.09
C SER A 61 20.58 -19.20 -10.06
N ARG A 62 21.69 -19.68 -10.63
CA ARG A 62 22.88 -18.89 -10.98
C ARG A 62 23.12 -19.04 -12.46
N SER A 63 23.27 -17.94 -13.18
CA SER A 63 23.85 -17.98 -14.52
C SER A 63 25.34 -18.25 -14.40
N SER A 64 25.84 -19.27 -15.11
CA SER A 64 27.26 -19.58 -15.18
C SER A 64 28.06 -18.64 -16.11
N GLY A 65 27.39 -17.70 -16.79
CA GLY A 65 28.01 -16.72 -17.68
C GLY A 65 27.04 -15.66 -18.16
N THR A 66 27.53 -14.69 -18.94
CA THR A 66 26.72 -13.65 -19.59
C THR A 66 25.87 -14.26 -20.71
N TRP A 67 24.61 -13.85 -20.80
CA TRP A 67 23.69 -14.27 -21.85
C TRP A 67 23.18 -13.06 -22.62
N SER A 68 22.95 -13.21 -23.93
CA SER A 68 22.16 -12.24 -24.69
C SER A 68 20.69 -12.65 -24.71
N ARG A 69 19.80 -11.67 -24.90
CA ARG A 69 18.36 -11.93 -25.03
C ARG A 69 18.07 -12.95 -26.15
N ALA A 70 18.81 -12.89 -27.26
CA ALA A 70 18.66 -13.82 -28.38
C ALA A 70 19.12 -15.26 -28.06
N ASP A 71 20.01 -15.45 -27.07
CA ASP A 71 20.43 -16.77 -26.61
C ASP A 71 19.38 -17.43 -25.71
N LEU A 72 18.64 -16.63 -24.94
CA LEU A 72 17.57 -17.13 -24.05
C LEU A 72 16.31 -17.57 -24.81
N HIS A 73 15.94 -16.88 -25.90
CA HIS A 73 14.75 -17.19 -26.68
C HIS A 73 14.92 -18.37 -27.66
N ARG A 74 16.11 -18.97 -27.72
CA ARG A 74 16.43 -20.07 -28.63
C ARG A 74 16.13 -21.46 -28.05
N ARG A 75 15.56 -21.52 -26.85
CA ARG A 75 15.15 -22.76 -26.15
C ARG A 75 13.71 -23.13 -26.44
#